data_AF-H3ADJ9-F1
#
_entry.id   AF-H3ADJ9-F1
#
_cell.length_a   1.000
_cell.length_b   1.000
_cell.length_c   1.000
_cell.angle_alpha   90.00
_cell.angle_beta   90.00
_cell.angle_gamma   90.00
#
_symmetry.space_group_name_H-M   'P 1'
#
loop_
_entity.id
_entity.type
_entity.pdbx_description
1 polymer ?
#
loop_
_entity_poly.entity_id
_entity_poly.type
_entity_poly.pdbx_seq_one_letter_code
_entity_poly.pdbx_strand_id
1 'polypeptide(L)'
;KPSNLQAFATSSTLHGMSYIFAYGPMTLRRFLWTLSFLGSLGLLLLVCVERVTYYFTYPHVTKLDEVAAPNLTFPCITICNLNEFRFIKITRNDLYHVGELLALLNDRYEIANPHLADPKVLAELKEKANFKNFKSKSFSMTEFYNRTGHDITEMLLQCSFRGEPCTAINFTTVSLLKKNFTFFAIPTL
;
A
#
# COMPACT_ATOMS: atom_id res chain seq x y z
N LYS A 1 -62.03 -42.99 -9.79
CA LYS A 1 -60.60 -43.34 -9.52
C LYS A 1 -59.81 -42.04 -9.46
N PRO A 2 -58.93 -41.81 -8.46
CA PRO A 2 -58.06 -40.64 -8.44
C PRO A 2 -57.23 -40.56 -9.72
N SER A 3 -56.95 -39.35 -10.20
CA SER A 3 -55.88 -39.18 -11.19
C SER A 3 -54.52 -39.43 -10.53
N ASN A 4 -53.53 -39.86 -11.33
CA ASN A 4 -52.17 -40.15 -10.86
C ASN A 4 -51.54 -38.93 -10.13
N LEU A 5 -51.82 -37.72 -10.63
CA LEU A 5 -51.34 -36.46 -10.06
C LEU A 5 -51.94 -36.15 -8.67
N GLN A 6 -53.21 -36.48 -8.44
CA GLN A 6 -53.85 -36.26 -7.14
C GLN A 6 -53.28 -37.18 -6.07
N ALA A 7 -53.03 -38.45 -6.40
CA ALA A 7 -52.40 -39.40 -5.48
C ALA A 7 -50.99 -38.93 -5.07
N PHE A 8 -50.22 -38.41 -6.03
CA PHE A 8 -48.91 -37.82 -5.78
C PHE A 8 -48.99 -36.54 -4.92
N ALA A 9 -49.91 -35.63 -5.23
CA ALA A 9 -50.06 -34.39 -4.47
C ALA A 9 -50.45 -34.63 -3.00
N THR A 10 -51.19 -35.70 -2.72
CA THR A 10 -51.54 -36.09 -1.34
C THR A 10 -50.44 -36.81 -0.58
N SER A 11 -49.49 -37.45 -1.27
CA SER A 11 -48.33 -38.12 -0.65
C SER A 11 -47.07 -37.26 -0.61
N SER A 12 -47.10 -36.07 -1.22
CA SER A 12 -45.99 -35.12 -1.25
C SER A 12 -45.82 -34.37 0.08
N THR A 13 -44.59 -33.99 0.39
CA THR A 13 -44.24 -33.09 1.51
C THR A 13 -44.38 -31.60 1.15
N LEU A 14 -44.76 -31.28 -0.09
CA LEU A 14 -45.02 -29.91 -0.53
C LEU A 14 -46.30 -29.38 0.13
N HIS A 15 -46.11 -28.45 1.06
CA HIS A 15 -47.19 -27.77 1.75
C HIS A 15 -48.05 -27.01 0.74
N GLY A 16 -49.38 -27.14 0.84
CA GLY A 16 -50.32 -26.52 -0.09
C GLY A 16 -50.72 -27.41 -1.28
N MET A 17 -49.89 -28.35 -1.70
CA MET A 17 -50.11 -29.19 -2.89
C MET A 17 -51.35 -30.09 -2.75
N SER A 18 -51.54 -30.68 -1.57
CA SER A 18 -52.70 -31.53 -1.26
C SER A 18 -54.03 -30.77 -1.27
N TYR A 19 -54.03 -29.46 -0.97
CA TYR A 19 -55.23 -28.61 -0.99
C TYR A 19 -55.61 -28.15 -2.40
N ILE A 20 -54.61 -27.98 -3.27
CA ILE A 20 -54.80 -27.62 -4.70
C ILE A 20 -55.40 -28.79 -5.46
N PHE A 21 -54.85 -30.00 -5.28
CA PHE A 21 -55.26 -31.22 -5.97
C PHE A 21 -56.21 -32.10 -5.15
N ALA A 22 -56.97 -31.51 -4.23
CA ALA A 22 -57.96 -32.23 -3.45
C ALA A 22 -59.01 -32.93 -4.35
N TYR A 23 -59.73 -33.92 -3.81
CA TYR A 23 -60.85 -34.58 -4.50
C TYR A 23 -62.08 -33.67 -4.56
N GLY A 24 -62.80 -33.63 -5.70
CA GLY A 24 -64.04 -32.86 -5.88
C GLY A 24 -63.95 -31.71 -6.91
N PRO A 25 -65.01 -30.88 -7.04
CA PRO A 25 -65.11 -29.82 -8.05
C PRO A 25 -64.14 -28.65 -7.80
N MET A 26 -63.92 -27.83 -8.82
CA MET A 26 -63.14 -26.59 -8.70
C MET A 26 -63.88 -25.59 -7.81
N THR A 27 -63.27 -25.21 -6.68
CA THR A 27 -63.85 -24.31 -5.68
C THR A 27 -63.01 -23.05 -5.52
N LEU A 28 -63.61 -21.96 -5.05
CA LEU A 28 -62.89 -20.73 -4.69
C LEU A 28 -61.74 -21.02 -3.71
N ARG A 29 -61.94 -21.96 -2.78
CA ARG A 29 -60.91 -22.42 -1.85
C ARG A 29 -59.67 -22.96 -2.57
N ARG A 30 -59.84 -23.75 -3.63
CA ARG A 30 -58.70 -24.25 -4.43
C ARG A 30 -58.01 -23.13 -5.18
N PHE A 31 -58.75 -22.19 -5.74
CA PHE A 31 -58.18 -21.03 -6.41
C PHE A 31 -57.30 -20.22 -5.45
N LEU A 32 -57.77 -19.97 -4.22
CA LEU A 32 -57.00 -19.28 -3.18
C LEU A 32 -55.74 -20.06 -2.77
N TRP A 33 -55.83 -21.39 -2.61
CA TRP A 33 -54.66 -22.22 -2.33
C TRP A 33 -53.64 -22.21 -3.46
N THR A 34 -54.10 -22.28 -4.71
CA THR A 34 -53.22 -22.19 -5.88
C THR A 34 -52.52 -20.84 -5.96
N LEU A 35 -53.25 -19.74 -5.74
CA LEU A 35 -52.69 -18.39 -5.76
C LEU A 35 -51.67 -18.21 -4.61
N SER A 36 -52.01 -18.66 -3.41
CA SER A 36 -51.11 -18.61 -2.25
C SER A 36 -49.85 -19.44 -2.46
N PHE A 37 -49.97 -20.65 -3.04
CA PHE A 37 -48.83 -21.52 -3.34
C PHE A 37 -47.92 -20.89 -4.39
N LEU A 38 -48.48 -20.42 -5.52
CA LEU A 38 -47.72 -19.73 -6.57
C LEU A 38 -47.07 -18.45 -6.04
N GLY A 39 -47.77 -17.67 -5.22
CA GLY A 39 -47.21 -16.47 -4.57
C GLY A 39 -46.03 -16.81 -3.66
N SER A 40 -46.17 -17.85 -2.83
CA SER A 40 -45.09 -18.29 -1.94
C SER A 40 -43.87 -18.82 -2.70
N LEU A 41 -44.09 -19.57 -3.79
CA LEU A 41 -43.03 -20.08 -4.67
C LEU A 41 -42.32 -18.93 -5.40
N GLY A 42 -43.06 -17.95 -5.93
CA GLY A 42 -42.50 -16.78 -6.60
C GLY A 42 -41.64 -15.93 -5.66
N LEU A 43 -42.12 -15.68 -4.44
CA LEU A 43 -41.36 -14.96 -3.41
C LEU A 43 -40.09 -15.72 -3.01
N LEU A 44 -40.19 -17.04 -2.81
CA LEU A 44 -39.05 -17.88 -2.50
C LEU A 44 -37.98 -17.80 -3.60
N LEU A 45 -38.36 -17.94 -4.87
CA LEU A 45 -37.42 -17.86 -5.99
C LEU A 45 -36.75 -16.49 -6.08
N LEU A 46 -37.50 -15.40 -5.91
CA LEU A 46 -36.95 -14.04 -5.91
C LEU A 46 -35.89 -13.88 -4.82
N VAL A 47 -36.22 -14.22 -3.57
CA VAL A 47 -35.29 -14.10 -2.43
C VAL A 47 -34.08 -15.02 -2.62
N CYS A 48 -34.25 -16.24 -3.13
CA CYS A 48 -33.14 -17.14 -3.42
C CYS A 48 -32.19 -16.56 -4.47
N VAL A 49 -32.70 -16.01 -5.57
CA VAL A 49 -31.87 -15.36 -6.60
C VAL A 49 -31.12 -14.18 -6.00
N GLU A 50 -31.81 -13.28 -5.28
CA GLU A 50 -31.18 -12.12 -4.64
C GLU A 50 -30.04 -12.53 -3.70
N ARG A 51 -30.26 -13.55 -2.85
CA ARG A 51 -29.25 -14.03 -1.90
C ARG A 51 -28.09 -14.75 -2.57
N VAL A 52 -28.34 -15.55 -3.60
CA VAL A 52 -27.27 -16.21 -4.37
C VAL A 52 -26.44 -15.17 -5.13
N THR A 53 -27.07 -14.19 -5.78
CA THR A 53 -26.36 -13.08 -6.44
C THR A 53 -25.54 -12.28 -5.43
N TYR A 54 -26.10 -11.93 -4.27
CA TYR A 54 -25.37 -11.25 -3.19
C TYR A 54 -24.23 -12.10 -2.63
N TYR A 55 -24.39 -13.41 -2.49
CA TYR A 55 -23.31 -14.30 -2.07
C TYR A 55 -22.12 -14.24 -3.05
N PHE A 56 -22.40 -14.22 -4.35
CA PHE A 56 -21.37 -14.12 -5.40
C PHE A 56 -20.84 -12.70 -5.63
N THR A 57 -21.32 -11.67 -4.91
CA THR A 57 -20.59 -10.39 -4.83
C THR A 57 -19.43 -10.44 -3.83
N TYR A 58 -19.26 -11.56 -3.12
CA TYR A 58 -18.23 -11.79 -2.09
C TYR A 58 -18.14 -10.64 -1.07
N PRO A 59 -19.26 -10.25 -0.42
CA PRO A 59 -19.26 -9.15 0.53
C PRO A 59 -18.52 -9.59 1.80
N HIS A 60 -17.70 -8.69 2.35
CA HIS A 60 -17.00 -8.89 3.60
C HIS A 60 -17.28 -7.73 4.57
N VAL A 61 -17.25 -8.01 5.86
CA VAL A 61 -17.35 -7.02 6.93
C VAL A 61 -16.07 -7.08 7.76
N THR A 62 -15.56 -5.92 8.16
CA THR A 62 -14.35 -5.83 8.98
C THR A 62 -14.76 -5.58 10.42
N LYS A 63 -14.25 -6.39 11.35
CA LYS A 63 -14.37 -6.14 12.79
C LYS A 63 -13.06 -5.52 13.28
N LEU A 64 -13.15 -4.40 13.98
CA LEU A 64 -12.01 -3.74 14.61
C LEU A 64 -12.07 -4.02 16.12
N ASP A 65 -10.97 -4.56 16.66
CA ASP A 65 -10.81 -4.83 18.08
C ASP A 65 -9.45 -4.26 18.51
N GLU A 66 -9.40 -3.64 19.70
CA GLU A 66 -8.15 -3.18 20.32
C GLU A 66 -7.80 -4.10 21.48
N VAL A 67 -6.64 -4.76 21.40
CA VAL A 67 -6.19 -5.71 22.42
C VAL A 67 -4.82 -5.28 22.91
N ALA A 68 -4.69 -5.08 24.22
CA ALA A 68 -3.40 -4.83 24.86
C ALA A 68 -2.58 -6.12 24.89
N ALA A 69 -1.42 -6.12 24.25
CA ALA A 69 -0.48 -7.23 24.25
C ALA A 69 0.72 -6.90 25.16
N PRO A 70 1.18 -7.83 26.03
CA PRO A 70 2.30 -7.58 26.93
C PRO A 70 3.64 -7.43 26.20
N ASN A 71 3.81 -8.10 25.06
CA ASN A 71 5.00 -8.05 24.23
C ASN A 71 4.59 -7.72 22.79
N LEU A 72 5.17 -6.64 22.25
CA LEU A 72 5.00 -6.23 20.86
C LEU A 72 6.38 -6.19 20.19
N THR A 73 6.45 -6.66 18.95
CA THR A 73 7.64 -6.48 18.12
C THR A 73 7.82 -5.00 17.83
N PHE A 74 8.97 -4.45 18.22
CA PHE A 74 9.27 -3.05 17.92
C PHE A 74 9.39 -2.85 16.40
N PRO A 75 8.75 -1.82 15.83
CA PRO A 75 8.76 -1.63 14.38
C PRO A 75 10.15 -1.21 13.88
N CYS A 76 10.38 -1.40 12.59
CA CYS A 76 11.50 -0.79 11.91
C CYS A 76 11.30 0.73 11.84
N ILE A 77 12.32 1.50 12.21
CA ILE A 77 12.31 2.96 12.08
C ILE A 77 13.19 3.32 10.89
N THR A 78 12.69 4.15 9.97
CA THR A 78 13.53 4.65 8.86
C THR A 78 13.80 6.13 9.08
N ILE A 79 15.08 6.51 9.17
CA ILE A 79 15.49 7.89 9.37
C ILE A 79 16.27 8.34 8.12
N CYS A 80 15.91 9.50 7.60
CA CYS A 80 16.59 10.09 6.45
C CYS A 80 16.81 11.56 6.71
N ASN A 81 18.01 12.04 6.41
CA ASN A 81 18.25 13.47 6.40
C ASN A 81 17.47 14.08 5.22
N LEU A 82 16.74 15.17 5.48
CA LEU A 82 16.03 15.87 4.41
C LEU A 82 17.00 16.45 3.38
N ASN A 83 18.23 16.75 3.79
CA ASN A 83 19.30 17.03 2.87
C ASN A 83 19.81 15.72 2.25
N GLU A 84 19.64 15.58 0.94
CA GLU A 84 19.96 14.35 0.21
C GLU A 84 21.48 14.10 0.12
N PHE A 85 22.28 15.18 0.09
CA PHE A 85 23.71 15.12 -0.18
C PHE A 85 24.52 16.07 0.69
N ARG A 86 25.67 15.61 1.16
CA ARG A 86 26.69 16.47 1.77
C ARG A 86 27.41 17.26 0.68
N PHE A 87 27.15 18.56 0.59
CA PHE A 87 27.74 19.46 -0.43
C PHE A 87 29.28 19.31 -0.56
N ILE A 88 29.97 19.19 0.58
CA ILE A 88 31.43 19.01 0.65
C ILE A 88 31.90 17.76 -0.12
N LYS A 89 31.09 16.69 -0.16
CA LYS A 89 31.42 15.42 -0.85
C LYS A 89 31.14 15.45 -2.35
N ILE A 90 30.43 16.47 -2.86
CA ILE A 90 30.14 16.63 -4.28
C ILE A 90 31.43 17.06 -5.01
N THR A 91 31.76 16.36 -6.07
CA THR A 91 32.94 16.64 -6.90
C THR A 91 32.58 17.40 -8.18
N ARG A 92 33.61 17.91 -8.88
CA ARG A 92 33.44 18.51 -10.22
C ARG A 92 32.83 17.53 -11.22
N ASN A 93 33.18 16.25 -11.16
CA ASN A 93 32.59 15.23 -12.04
C ASN A 93 31.10 15.04 -11.75
N ASP A 94 30.71 15.04 -10.48
CA ASP A 94 29.31 14.92 -10.08
C ASP A 94 28.50 16.13 -10.59
N LEU A 95 29.00 17.35 -10.36
CA LEU A 95 28.35 18.57 -10.88
C LEU A 95 28.22 18.58 -12.40
N TYR A 96 29.20 18.01 -13.12
CA TYR A 96 29.12 17.88 -14.57
C TYR A 96 27.99 16.93 -15.02
N HIS A 97 27.74 15.82 -14.32
CA HIS A 97 26.74 14.83 -14.73
C HIS A 97 25.33 15.08 -14.16
N VAL A 98 25.24 15.59 -12.92
CA VAL A 98 23.96 15.75 -12.19
C VAL A 98 23.74 17.17 -11.66
N GLY A 99 24.59 18.15 -11.99
CA GLY A 99 24.44 19.51 -11.48
C GLY A 99 23.10 20.17 -11.85
N GLU A 100 22.59 19.92 -13.05
CA GLU A 100 21.27 20.37 -13.50
C GLU A 100 20.14 19.65 -12.74
N LEU A 101 20.25 18.32 -12.57
CA LEU A 101 19.29 17.51 -11.80
C LEU A 101 19.17 17.98 -10.34
N LEU A 102 20.26 18.45 -9.76
CA LEU A 102 20.33 18.99 -8.40
C LEU A 102 19.91 20.48 -8.31
N ALA A 103 19.50 21.09 -9.43
CA ALA A 103 19.22 22.52 -9.55
C ALA A 103 20.38 23.45 -9.10
N LEU A 104 21.61 22.93 -9.11
CA LEU A 104 22.82 23.70 -8.81
C LEU A 104 23.33 24.42 -10.07
N LEU A 105 23.16 23.79 -11.22
CA LEU A 105 23.48 24.33 -12.54
C LEU A 105 22.24 24.48 -13.40
N ASN A 106 22.32 25.35 -14.41
CA ASN A 106 21.34 25.45 -15.50
C ASN A 106 21.78 24.60 -16.72
N ASP A 107 20.96 24.59 -17.76
CA ASP A 107 21.22 23.88 -19.04
C ASP A 107 22.51 24.34 -19.76
N ARG A 108 23.09 25.48 -19.33
CA ARG A 108 24.34 26.03 -19.86
C ARG A 108 25.55 25.69 -18.98
N TYR A 109 25.39 24.82 -17.98
CA TYR A 109 26.43 24.46 -17.00
C TYR A 109 26.94 25.65 -16.17
N GLU A 110 26.11 26.68 -16.01
CA GLU A 110 26.37 27.84 -15.15
C GLU A 110 25.59 27.70 -13.84
N ILE A 111 26.06 28.36 -12.77
CA ILE A 111 25.39 28.32 -11.46
C ILE A 111 24.00 28.95 -11.56
N ALA A 112 22.95 28.20 -11.22
CA ALA A 112 21.56 28.61 -11.44
C ALA A 112 21.14 29.81 -10.58
N ASN A 113 21.44 29.80 -9.28
CA ASN A 113 20.98 30.82 -8.33
C ASN A 113 22.12 31.33 -7.42
N PRO A 114 23.11 32.06 -7.95
CA PRO A 114 24.29 32.47 -7.17
C PRO A 114 23.98 33.43 -6.02
N HIS A 115 22.86 34.17 -6.07
CA HIS A 115 22.46 35.13 -5.05
C HIS A 115 21.91 34.50 -3.78
N LEU A 116 21.47 33.24 -3.83
CA LEU A 116 20.90 32.53 -2.67
C LEU A 116 21.97 31.79 -1.85
N ALA A 117 23.19 31.69 -2.37
CA ALA A 117 24.28 30.97 -1.73
C ALA A 117 25.08 31.89 -0.80
N ASP A 118 25.46 31.37 0.37
CA ASP A 118 26.47 31.99 1.22
C ASP A 118 27.78 32.24 0.41
N PRO A 119 28.49 33.36 0.61
CA PRO A 119 29.69 33.67 -0.17
C PRO A 119 30.76 32.58 -0.16
N LYS A 120 30.92 31.84 0.94
CA LYS A 120 31.90 30.75 1.03
C LYS A 120 31.47 29.55 0.20
N VAL A 121 30.20 29.15 0.33
CA VAL A 121 29.61 28.05 -0.46
C VAL A 121 29.63 28.39 -1.95
N LEU A 122 29.34 29.63 -2.30
CA LEU A 122 29.40 30.11 -3.68
C LEU A 122 30.82 30.05 -4.25
N ALA A 123 31.84 30.39 -3.46
CA ALA A 123 33.24 30.29 -3.89
C ALA A 123 33.63 28.84 -4.18
N GLU A 124 33.29 27.91 -3.28
CA GLU A 124 33.52 26.48 -3.50
C GLU A 124 32.74 25.94 -4.71
N LEU A 125 31.48 26.37 -4.89
CA LEU A 125 30.66 25.98 -6.02
C LEU A 125 31.26 26.49 -7.33
N LYS A 126 31.75 27.73 -7.39
CA LYS A 126 32.45 28.29 -8.56
C LYS A 126 33.71 27.49 -8.91
N GLU A 127 34.47 27.06 -7.91
CA GLU A 127 35.63 26.21 -8.14
C GLU A 127 35.24 24.85 -8.73
N LYS A 128 34.24 24.19 -8.12
CA LYS A 128 33.76 22.88 -8.57
C LYS A 128 33.06 22.94 -9.93
N ALA A 129 32.37 24.04 -10.24
CA ALA A 129 31.69 24.27 -11.52
C ALA A 129 32.59 24.85 -12.63
N ASN A 130 33.90 24.96 -12.40
CA ASN A 130 34.83 25.33 -13.46
C ASN A 130 35.15 24.13 -14.35
N PHE A 131 34.46 24.04 -15.49
CA PHE A 131 34.64 22.96 -16.47
C PHE A 131 35.65 23.28 -17.59
N LYS A 132 36.42 24.38 -17.49
CA LYS A 132 37.43 24.72 -18.49
C LYS A 132 38.51 23.63 -18.54
N ASN A 133 38.71 23.04 -19.72
CA ASN A 133 39.61 21.90 -19.94
C ASN A 133 39.29 20.66 -19.08
N PHE A 134 38.05 20.53 -18.59
CA PHE A 134 37.64 19.38 -17.80
C PHE A 134 37.40 18.17 -18.71
N LYS A 135 37.99 17.03 -18.34
CA LYS A 135 37.69 15.73 -18.95
C LYS A 135 36.80 14.94 -18.00
N SER A 136 35.54 14.73 -18.41
CA SER A 136 34.58 13.95 -17.64
C SER A 136 35.04 12.51 -17.45
N LYS A 137 34.78 11.96 -16.28
CA LYS A 137 34.97 10.54 -15.95
C LYS A 137 33.64 9.81 -16.01
N SER A 138 33.67 8.48 -15.98
CA SER A 138 32.46 7.67 -15.80
C SER A 138 31.72 8.08 -14.52
N PHE A 139 30.41 7.91 -14.53
CA PHE A 139 29.53 8.31 -13.44
C PHE A 139 28.46 7.25 -13.20
N SER A 140 28.13 7.02 -11.93
CA SER A 140 27.10 6.10 -11.50
C SER A 140 26.28 6.75 -10.40
N MET A 141 24.96 6.79 -10.57
CA MET A 141 24.05 7.33 -9.56
C MET A 141 24.18 6.60 -8.22
N THR A 142 24.33 5.27 -8.24
CA THR A 142 24.46 4.47 -7.02
C THR A 142 25.73 4.81 -6.25
N GLU A 143 26.86 5.00 -6.95
CA GLU A 143 28.11 5.44 -6.33
C GLU A 143 27.98 6.86 -5.77
N PHE A 144 27.39 7.76 -6.56
CA PHE A 144 27.15 9.15 -6.16
C PHE A 144 26.33 9.21 -4.87
N TYR A 145 25.20 8.50 -4.80
CA TYR A 145 24.38 8.42 -3.61
C TYR A 145 25.17 7.84 -2.43
N ASN A 146 25.83 6.70 -2.58
CA ASN A 146 26.56 6.06 -1.47
C ASN A 146 27.68 6.94 -0.90
N ARG A 147 28.38 7.70 -1.75
CA ARG A 147 29.50 8.56 -1.33
C ARG A 147 29.04 9.91 -0.76
N THR A 148 28.06 10.54 -1.40
CA THR A 148 27.64 11.91 -1.05
C THR A 148 26.53 11.95 -0.02
N GLY A 149 25.82 10.83 0.19
CA GLY A 149 24.84 10.68 1.25
C GLY A 149 25.40 10.95 2.64
N HIS A 150 24.50 11.21 3.58
CA HIS A 150 24.86 11.38 4.98
C HIS A 150 25.25 10.05 5.63
N ASP A 151 26.31 10.07 6.41
CA ASP A 151 26.79 8.91 7.14
C ASP A 151 26.18 8.89 8.55
N ILE A 152 25.58 7.76 8.93
CA ILE A 152 24.96 7.61 10.26
C ILE A 152 26.00 7.68 11.38
N THR A 153 27.25 7.29 11.12
CA THR A 153 28.33 7.39 12.10
C THR A 153 28.65 8.83 12.49
N GLU A 154 28.41 9.79 11.58
CA GLU A 154 28.59 11.23 11.82
C GLU A 154 27.32 11.89 12.40
N MET A 155 26.13 11.31 12.13
CA MET A 155 24.85 11.88 12.58
C MET A 155 24.39 11.36 13.96
N LEU A 156 24.76 10.12 14.31
CA LEU A 156 24.28 9.46 15.51
C LEU A 156 25.12 9.88 16.73
N LEU A 157 24.66 10.89 17.46
CA LEU A 157 25.34 11.36 18.66
C LEU A 157 25.16 10.42 19.86
N GLN A 158 23.94 9.90 20.03
CA GLN A 158 23.58 8.96 21.09
C GLN A 158 22.42 8.08 20.64
N CYS A 159 22.43 6.82 21.06
CA CYS A 159 21.37 5.85 20.77
C CYS A 159 21.17 4.94 21.98
N SER A 160 19.92 4.77 22.41
CA SER A 160 19.56 3.74 23.39
C SER A 160 18.19 3.16 23.06
N PHE A 161 18.07 1.84 23.21
CA PHE A 161 16.82 1.12 23.09
C PHE A 161 16.56 0.32 24.35
N ARG A 162 15.44 0.61 25.04
CA ARG A 162 15.07 -0.01 26.33
C ARG A 162 16.17 0.07 27.40
N GLY A 163 17.00 1.11 27.37
CA GLY A 163 18.12 1.31 28.30
C GLY A 163 19.45 0.72 27.82
N GLU A 164 19.44 -0.14 26.79
CA GLU A 164 20.67 -0.69 26.20
C GLU A 164 21.26 0.30 25.17
N PRO A 165 22.59 0.48 25.11
CA PRO A 165 23.22 1.35 24.14
C PRO A 165 23.17 0.74 22.73
N CYS A 166 22.96 1.58 21.72
CA CYS A 166 23.07 1.20 20.31
C CYS A 166 24.10 2.07 19.57
N THR A 167 24.57 1.58 18.43
CA THR A 167 25.59 2.26 17.61
C THR A 167 25.22 2.22 16.14
N ALA A 168 25.99 2.90 15.29
CA ALA A 168 25.83 2.89 13.84
C ALA A 168 25.77 1.48 13.21
N ILE A 169 26.36 0.46 13.84
CA ILE A 169 26.34 -0.94 13.35
C ILE A 169 24.92 -1.53 13.44
N ASN A 170 24.09 -1.02 14.35
CA ASN A 170 22.68 -1.40 14.47
C ASN A 170 21.79 -0.72 13.43
N PHE A 171 22.38 0.03 12.49
CA PHE A 171 21.67 0.69 11.40
C PHE A 171 22.12 0.06 10.07
N THR A 172 21.18 -0.10 9.15
CA THR A 172 21.43 -0.63 7.81
C THR A 172 21.16 0.46 6.78
N THR A 173 22.04 0.68 5.83
CA THR A 173 21.79 1.62 4.74
C THR A 173 20.92 0.97 3.68
N VAL A 174 19.87 1.67 3.22
CA VAL A 174 19.04 1.22 2.10
C VAL A 174 18.78 2.41 1.17
N SER A 175 19.05 2.20 -0.10
CA SER A 175 18.80 3.19 -1.15
C SER A 175 17.49 2.84 -1.85
N LEU A 176 16.45 3.66 -1.64
CA LEU A 176 15.20 3.56 -2.40
C LEU A 176 15.17 4.72 -3.40
N LEU A 177 15.10 4.36 -4.69
CA LEU A 177 14.82 5.22 -5.86
C LEU A 177 14.71 6.72 -5.56
N LYS A 178 15.87 7.40 -5.55
CA LYS A 178 16.11 8.85 -5.40
C LYS A 178 16.49 9.38 -4.01
N LYS A 179 16.47 8.57 -2.94
CA LYS A 179 16.95 9.03 -1.61
C LYS A 179 17.76 7.96 -0.89
N ASN A 180 18.83 8.41 -0.24
CA ASN A 180 19.56 7.58 0.72
C ASN A 180 18.79 7.58 2.03
N PHE A 181 18.22 6.45 2.40
CA PHE A 181 17.62 6.26 3.72
C PHE A 181 18.60 5.50 4.58
N THR A 182 18.82 5.97 5.81
CA THR A 182 19.45 5.13 6.83
C THR A 182 18.33 4.40 7.55
N PHE A 183 18.23 3.09 7.32
CA PHE A 183 17.29 2.27 8.08
C PHE A 183 17.84 2.03 9.48
N PHE A 184 16.97 2.22 10.47
CA PHE A 184 17.09 1.60 11.77
C PHE A 184 16.21 0.35 11.78
N ALA A 185 16.76 -0.74 11.26
CA ALA A 185 16.30 -2.04 11.68
C ALA A 185 17.18 -2.40 12.88
N ILE A 186 16.68 -2.24 14.12
CA ILE A 186 17.16 -3.14 15.17
C ILE A 186 16.62 -4.50 14.73
N PRO A 187 17.46 -5.44 14.22
CA PRO A 187 17.00 -6.81 14.20
C PRO A 187 16.84 -7.15 15.68
N THR A 188 15.59 -7.37 16.08
CA THR A 188 15.20 -8.02 17.34
C THR A 188 16.40 -8.56 18.12
N LEU A 189 16.84 -7.83 19.15
CA LEU A 189 17.50 -8.48 20.27
C LEU A 189 16.50 -9.44 20.91
#